data_AF-A0A2G6PBJ7-F1
#
_entry.id   AF-A0A2G6PBJ7-F1
#
_cell.length_a   1.000
_cell.length_b   1.000
_cell.length_c   1.000
_cell.angle_alpha   90.00
_cell.angle_beta   90.00
_cell.angle_gamma   90.00
#
_symmetry.space_group_name_H-M   'P 1'
#
loop_
_entity.id
_entity.type
_entity.pdbx_description
1 polymer ?
#
loop_
_entity_poly.entity_id
_entity_poly.type
_entity_poly.pdbx_seq_one_letter_code
_entity_poly.pdbx_strand_id
1 'polypeptide(L)'
;MPDDPPSLLVKLVGPCASGKSTLGDALHAAGYQVKQPSQEHSAIQDLWRRFSVPDVLVYLDLDFESLQQRRPQNHGGPERLAEQHQRLTHAYEHCDLYIDTSGLTPVEVQEKAFAFLEKIKD
;
A
#
# COMPACT_ATOMS: atom_id res chain seq x y z
N MET A 1 7.55 -25.15 17.15
CA MET A 1 7.99 -24.66 18.47
C MET A 1 7.22 -23.38 18.75
N PRO A 2 6.86 -23.12 20.01
CA PRO A 2 5.94 -22.04 20.39
C PRO A 2 6.66 -20.69 20.36
N ASP A 3 5.86 -19.65 20.07
CA ASP A 3 6.16 -18.22 20.20
C ASP A 3 7.18 -17.63 19.22
N ASP A 4 6.98 -17.82 17.90
CA ASP A 4 7.36 -16.72 17.00
C ASP A 4 6.51 -15.50 17.39
N PRO A 5 7.11 -14.31 17.62
CA PRO A 5 6.35 -13.12 17.92
C PRO A 5 5.31 -12.91 16.80
N PRO A 6 4.09 -12.44 17.14
CA PRO A 6 3.06 -12.24 16.14
C PRO A 6 3.62 -11.35 15.02
N SER A 7 3.65 -11.92 13.82
CA SER A 7 4.12 -11.24 12.63
C SER A 7 3.33 -9.94 12.43
N LEU A 8 4.02 -8.80 12.35
CA LEU A 8 3.43 -7.48 12.16
C LEU A 8 2.40 -7.50 11.03
N LEU A 9 1.17 -7.06 11.33
CA LEU A 9 0.10 -6.90 10.37
C LEU A 9 0.27 -5.59 9.62
N VAL A 10 0.77 -5.69 8.39
CA VAL A 10 0.90 -4.59 7.43
C VAL A 10 -0.34 -4.51 6.55
N LYS A 11 -0.99 -3.35 6.50
CA LYS A 11 -2.01 -3.05 5.50
C LYS A 11 -1.46 -2.15 4.41
N LEU A 12 -1.61 -2.58 3.15
CA LEU A 12 -1.22 -1.79 1.98
C LEU A 12 -2.45 -1.14 1.35
N VAL A 13 -2.39 0.17 1.18
CA VAL A 13 -3.43 1.02 0.56
C VAL A 13 -2.79 1.94 -0.47
N GLY A 14 -3.61 2.51 -1.35
CA GLY A 14 -3.13 3.35 -2.44
C GLY A 14 -3.90 3.16 -3.73
N PRO A 15 -3.70 4.00 -4.76
CA PRO A 15 -4.40 3.86 -6.03
C PRO A 15 -4.08 2.55 -6.76
N CYS A 16 -4.90 2.21 -7.75
CA CYS A 16 -4.60 1.15 -8.70
C CYS A 16 -3.22 1.34 -9.33
N ALA A 17 -2.49 0.24 -9.53
CA ALA A 17 -1.14 0.22 -10.10
C ALA A 17 -0.03 0.89 -9.26
N SER A 18 -0.30 1.30 -8.01
CA SER A 18 0.75 1.81 -7.10
C SER A 18 1.72 0.73 -6.58
N GLY A 19 1.56 -0.54 -6.98
CA GLY A 19 2.49 -1.62 -6.61
C GLY A 19 2.10 -2.41 -5.36
N LYS A 20 0.88 -2.22 -4.81
CA LYS A 20 0.39 -2.94 -3.61
C LYS A 20 0.57 -4.45 -3.69
N SER A 21 0.15 -5.08 -4.79
CA SER A 21 0.25 -6.54 -4.95
C SER A 21 1.71 -7.00 -4.94
N THR A 22 2.57 -6.33 -5.72
CA THR A 22 4.00 -6.65 -5.79
C THR A 22 4.71 -6.49 -4.45
N LEU A 23 4.48 -5.37 -3.74
CA LEU A 23 5.06 -5.19 -2.40
C LEU A 23 4.48 -6.20 -1.40
N GLY A 24 3.18 -6.50 -1.51
CA GLY A 24 2.51 -7.47 -0.63
C GLY A 24 3.09 -8.87 -0.75
N ASP A 25 3.36 -9.33 -1.98
CA ASP A 25 3.99 -10.64 -2.22
C ASP A 25 5.39 -10.70 -1.59
N ALA A 26 6.18 -9.62 -1.73
CA ALA A 26 7.52 -9.52 -1.14
C ALA A 26 7.48 -9.51 0.40
N LEU A 27 6.54 -8.77 1.00
CA LEU A 27 6.34 -8.73 2.45
C LEU A 27 5.85 -10.07 2.99
N HIS A 28 4.89 -10.73 2.31
CA HIS A 28 4.47 -12.09 2.67
C HIS A 28 5.63 -13.07 2.63
N ALA A 29 6.47 -13.03 1.59
CA ALA A 29 7.65 -13.89 1.46
C ALA A 29 8.68 -13.65 2.58
N ALA A 30 8.73 -12.45 3.15
CA ALA A 30 9.57 -12.10 4.29
C ALA A 30 8.93 -12.37 5.67
N GLY A 31 7.75 -13.00 5.70
CA GLY A 31 7.08 -13.43 6.92
C GLY A 31 6.17 -12.39 7.58
N TYR A 32 5.87 -11.27 6.90
CA TYR A 32 4.88 -10.29 7.39
C TYR A 32 3.45 -10.77 7.11
N GLN A 33 2.50 -10.41 7.99
CA GLN A 33 1.08 -10.55 7.69
C GLN A 33 0.65 -9.36 6.84
N VAL A 34 0.24 -9.59 5.60
CA VAL A 34 -0.19 -8.51 4.70
C VAL A 34 -1.69 -8.59 4.39
N LYS A 35 -2.39 -7.46 4.46
CA LYS A 35 -3.76 -7.28 3.96
C LYS A 35 -3.83 -6.11 2.99
N GLN A 36 -4.63 -6.24 1.93
CA GLN A 36 -4.83 -5.21 0.91
C GLN A 36 -6.32 -4.89 0.81
N PRO A 37 -6.87 -4.07 1.73
CA PRO A 37 -8.25 -3.63 1.59
C PRO A 37 -8.39 -2.86 0.28
N SER A 38 -9.48 -3.09 -0.47
CA SER A 38 -9.80 -2.34 -1.68
C SER A 38 -10.31 -0.93 -1.37
N GLN A 39 -9.53 -0.17 -0.59
CA GLN A 39 -9.85 1.16 -0.09
C GLN A 39 -10.11 2.14 -1.24
N GLU A 40 -9.36 2.04 -2.33
CA GLU A 40 -9.51 2.85 -3.55
C GLU A 40 -10.83 2.61 -4.30
N HIS A 41 -11.55 1.55 -3.94
CA HIS A 41 -12.83 1.15 -4.53
C HIS A 41 -14.00 1.25 -3.54
N SER A 42 -13.77 1.79 -2.34
CA SER A 42 -14.79 1.85 -1.29
C SER A 42 -15.26 3.27 -1.03
N ALA A 43 -16.55 3.44 -0.74
CA ALA A 43 -17.11 4.68 -0.20
C ALA A 43 -16.87 4.82 1.32
N ILE A 44 -16.43 3.75 1.98
CA ILE A 44 -16.12 3.73 3.41
C ILE A 44 -14.69 4.24 3.60
N GLN A 45 -14.56 5.46 4.13
CA GLN A 45 -13.26 6.15 4.27
C GLN A 45 -12.25 5.38 5.13
N ASP A 46 -12.73 4.70 6.17
CA ASP A 46 -11.91 3.97 7.14
C ASP A 46 -11.90 2.45 6.91
N LEU A 47 -12.20 1.97 5.70
CA LEU A 47 -12.23 0.52 5.40
C LEU A 47 -10.91 -0.15 5.79
N TRP A 48 -9.79 0.55 5.64
CA TRP A 48 -8.47 0.10 6.07
C TRP A 48 -8.36 -0.21 7.57
N ARG A 49 -9.19 0.38 8.45
CA ARG A 49 -9.24 0.04 9.89
C ARG A 49 -10.15 -1.15 10.20
N ARG A 50 -11.02 -1.53 9.27
CA ARG A 50 -12.02 -2.59 9.48
C ARG A 50 -11.40 -3.98 9.31
N PHE A 51 -12.01 -4.99 9.94
CA PHE A 51 -11.62 -6.40 9.82
C PHE A 51 -10.15 -6.68 10.16
N SER A 52 -9.70 -6.06 11.27
CA SER A 52 -8.36 -5.99 11.90
C SER A 52 -7.76 -4.58 11.80
N VAL A 53 -7.30 -4.02 12.93
CA VAL A 53 -6.48 -2.81 12.94
C VAL A 53 -5.04 -3.22 12.54
N PRO A 54 -4.39 -2.55 11.58
CA PRO A 54 -3.01 -2.88 11.23
C PRO A 54 -2.04 -2.42 12.32
N ASP A 55 -0.92 -3.12 12.48
CA ASP A 55 0.23 -2.60 13.23
C ASP A 55 0.94 -1.50 12.42
N VAL A 56 0.91 -1.62 11.09
CA VAL A 56 1.47 -0.64 10.16
C VAL A 56 0.56 -0.44 8.94
N LEU A 57 0.16 0.80 8.65
CA LEU A 57 -0.50 1.20 7.42
C LEU A 57 0.51 1.83 6.45
N VAL A 58 0.73 1.16 5.32
CA VAL A 58 1.59 1.68 4.23
C VAL A 58 0.71 2.18 3.09
N TYR A 59 0.92 3.43 2.72
CA TYR A 59 0.30 4.08 1.58
C TYR A 59 1.27 4.12 0.40
N LEU A 60 0.88 3.49 -0.71
CA LEU A 60 1.62 3.55 -1.97
C LEU A 60 0.91 4.45 -2.96
N ASP A 61 1.60 5.47 -3.47
CA ASP A 61 1.06 6.39 -4.48
C ASP A 61 1.76 6.26 -5.83
N LEU A 62 1.19 6.91 -6.84
CA LEU A 62 1.81 7.16 -8.13
C LEU A 62 1.14 8.34 -8.84
N ASP A 63 1.90 9.01 -9.69
CA ASP A 63 1.38 10.00 -10.61
C ASP A 63 0.64 9.38 -11.81
N PHE A 64 -0.06 10.23 -12.55
CA PHE A 64 -0.84 9.78 -13.70
C PHE A 64 0.04 9.29 -14.86
N GLU A 65 1.26 9.81 -15.01
CA GLU A 65 2.20 9.38 -16.04
C GLU A 65 2.63 7.92 -15.78
N SER A 66 3.05 7.61 -14.56
CA SER A 66 3.42 6.28 -14.11
C SER A 66 2.24 5.32 -14.19
N LEU A 67 1.03 5.76 -13.82
CA LEU A 67 -0.18 4.95 -13.98
C LEU A 67 -0.42 4.58 -15.45
N GLN A 68 -0.33 5.54 -16.37
CA GLN A 68 -0.49 5.30 -17.80
C GLN A 68 0.57 4.35 -18.34
N GLN A 69 1.84 4.52 -17.94
CA GLN A 69 2.92 3.63 -18.34
C GLN A 69 2.69 2.19 -17.86
N ARG A 70 2.22 2.01 -16.62
CA ARG A 70 1.95 0.69 -16.02
C ARG A 70 0.65 0.05 -16.54
N ARG A 71 -0.35 0.85 -16.92
CA ARG A 71 -1.67 0.38 -17.38
C ARG A 71 -2.14 1.17 -18.62
N PRO A 72 -1.46 1.04 -19.77
CA PRO A 72 -1.74 1.86 -20.95
C PRO A 72 -3.15 1.69 -21.50
N GLN A 73 -3.76 0.51 -21.32
CA GLN A 73 -5.10 0.22 -21.87
C GLN A 73 -6.25 0.44 -20.87
N ASN A 74 -5.97 0.48 -19.56
CA ASN A 74 -6.99 0.35 -18.51
C ASN A 74 -6.75 1.29 -17.30
N HIS A 75 -6.09 2.43 -17.50
CA HIS A 75 -5.84 3.40 -16.43
C HIS A 75 -7.09 4.21 -16.05
N GLY A 76 -8.09 4.33 -16.93
CA GLY A 76 -9.36 5.01 -16.65
C GLY A 76 -9.29 6.55 -16.65
N GLY A 77 -8.16 7.13 -17.05
CA GLY A 77 -7.95 8.58 -17.10
C GLY A 77 -7.58 9.22 -15.76
N PRO A 78 -7.19 10.51 -15.77
CA PRO A 78 -6.74 11.23 -14.58
C PRO A 78 -7.87 11.46 -13.56
N GLU A 79 -9.11 11.61 -14.02
CA GLU A 79 -10.29 11.75 -13.16
C GLU A 79 -10.51 10.51 -12.28
N ARG A 80 -10.29 9.31 -12.84
CA ARG A 80 -10.39 8.05 -12.11
C ARG A 80 -9.29 7.90 -11.06
N LEU A 81 -8.11 8.45 -11.32
CA LEU A 81 -7.02 8.50 -10.32
C LEU A 81 -7.38 9.48 -9.20
N ALA A 82 -7.87 10.68 -9.54
CA ALA A 82 -8.32 11.67 -8.57
C ALA A 82 -9.47 11.15 -7.67
N GLU A 83 -10.44 10.42 -8.23
CA GLU A 83 -11.50 9.76 -7.47
C GLU A 83 -10.94 8.73 -6.47
N GLN A 84 -9.94 7.96 -6.88
CA GLN A 84 -9.27 7.02 -5.96
C GLN A 84 -8.54 7.77 -4.85
N HIS A 85 -7.83 8.85 -5.16
CA HIS A 85 -7.18 9.70 -4.15
C HIS A 85 -8.18 10.26 -3.12
N GLN A 86 -9.36 10.72 -3.56
CA GLN A 86 -10.41 11.18 -2.64
C GLN A 86 -10.89 10.07 -1.68
N ARG A 87 -11.08 8.85 -2.18
CA ARG A 87 -11.46 7.69 -1.33
C ARG A 87 -10.35 7.27 -0.37
N LEU A 88 -9.12 7.60 -0.72
CA LEU A 88 -7.91 7.24 0.00
C LEU A 88 -7.46 8.33 0.98
N THR A 89 -8.07 9.51 1.00
CA THR A 89 -7.67 10.66 1.84
C THR A 89 -7.51 10.27 3.32
N HIS A 90 -8.49 9.57 3.90
CA HIS A 90 -8.39 9.15 5.29
C HIS A 90 -7.27 8.12 5.52
N ALA A 91 -6.95 7.26 4.54
CA ALA A 91 -5.82 6.36 4.66
C ALA A 91 -4.48 7.12 4.54
N TYR A 92 -4.41 8.11 3.66
CA TYR A 92 -3.23 8.97 3.47
C TYR A 92 -2.90 9.76 4.76
N GLU A 93 -3.90 10.40 5.37
CA GLU A 93 -3.74 11.20 6.61
C GLU A 93 -3.30 10.38 7.82
N HIS A 94 -3.47 9.05 7.77
CA HIS A 94 -3.24 8.16 8.89
C HIS A 94 -2.22 7.05 8.61
N CYS A 95 -1.53 7.10 7.46
CA CYS A 95 -0.51 6.11 7.15
C CYS A 95 0.75 6.34 7.99
N ASP A 96 1.39 5.25 8.37
CA ASP A 96 2.66 5.27 9.10
C ASP A 96 3.82 5.45 8.11
N LEU A 97 3.66 4.95 6.88
CA LEU A 97 4.61 5.09 5.79
C LEU A 97 3.89 5.46 4.49
N TYR A 98 4.36 6.53 3.86
CA TYR A 98 4.00 6.92 2.50
C TYR A 98 5.17 6.65 1.56
N ILE A 99 4.89 6.03 0.41
CA ILE A 99 5.87 5.85 -0.67
C ILE A 99 5.22 6.30 -1.99
N ASP A 100 5.77 7.36 -2.59
CA ASP A 100 5.53 7.66 -3.99
C ASP A 100 6.31 6.66 -4.84
N THR A 101 5.60 5.83 -5.60
CA THR A 101 6.21 4.79 -6.43
C THR A 101 6.53 5.28 -7.84
N SER A 102 6.24 6.55 -8.17
CA SER A 102 6.52 7.14 -9.47
C SER A 102 8.02 7.08 -9.78
N GLY A 103 8.37 6.54 -10.94
CA GLY A 103 9.77 6.35 -11.34
C GLY A 103 10.57 5.31 -10.54
N LEU A 104 9.97 4.65 -9.53
CA LEU A 104 10.63 3.61 -8.76
C LEU A 104 10.40 2.23 -9.36
N THR A 105 11.44 1.40 -9.28
CA THR A 105 11.36 -0.03 -9.52
C THR A 105 10.70 -0.74 -8.33
N PRO A 106 10.15 -1.96 -8.53
CA PRO A 106 9.63 -2.75 -7.42
C PRO A 106 10.63 -3.01 -6.29
N VAL A 107 11.91 -3.18 -6.63
CA VAL A 107 12.99 -3.43 -5.65
C VAL A 107 13.21 -2.19 -4.78
N GLU A 108 13.26 -0.99 -5.37
CA GLU A 108 13.44 0.25 -4.60
C GLU A 108 12.25 0.52 -3.66
N VAL A 109 11.01 0.21 -4.11
CA VAL A 109 9.81 0.29 -3.26
C VAL A 109 9.91 -0.72 -2.10
N GLN A 110 10.36 -1.95 -2.38
CA GLN A 110 10.59 -2.98 -1.38
C GLN A 110 11.63 -2.53 -0.35
N GLU A 111 12.80 -2.07 -0.78
CA GLU A 111 13.87 -1.60 0.10
C GLU A 111 13.39 -0.50 1.04
N LYS A 112 12.63 0.49 0.52
CA LYS A 112 12.04 1.57 1.33
C LYS A 112 11.07 1.03 2.39
N ALA A 113 10.20 0.11 2.02
CA ALA A 113 9.23 -0.47 2.95
C ALA A 113 9.92 -1.31 4.03
N PHE A 114 10.87 -2.16 3.66
CA PHE A 114 11.60 -3.02 4.61
C PHE A 114 12.44 -2.20 5.58
N ALA A 115 13.16 -1.19 5.10
CA ALA A 115 13.95 -0.31 5.95
C ALA A 115 13.11 0.46 6.98
N PHE A 116 11.82 0.70 6.70
CA PHE A 116 10.89 1.28 7.67
C PHE A 116 10.41 0.22 8.68
N LEU A 117 9.98 -0.95 8.20
CA LEU A 117 9.45 -2.02 9.04
C LEU A 117 10.49 -2.59 10.01
N GLU A 118 11.76 -2.64 9.60
CA GLU A 118 12.87 -3.07 10.47
C GLU A 118 13.02 -2.14 11.69
N LYS A 119 12.82 -0.83 11.52
CA LYS A 119 12.90 0.15 12.63
C LYS A 119 11.75 0.06 13.62
N ILE A 120 10.66 -0.62 13.27
CA ILE A 120 9.49 -0.80 14.14
C ILE A 120 9.60 -2.10 14.96
N LYS A 121 10.44 -3.04 14.50
CA LYS A 121 10.69 -4.30 15.22
C LYS A 121 11.63 -4.14 16.42
N ASP A 122 12.43 -3.07 16.45
CA ASP A 122 13.35 -2.72 17.54
C ASP A 122 12.63 -1.92 18.65
#